data_AF-A0A142BPI5-F1
#
_entry.id   AF-A0A142BPI5-F1
#
_cell.length_a   1.000
_cell.length_b   1.000
_cell.length_c   1.000
_cell.angle_alpha   90.00
_cell.angle_beta   90.00
_cell.angle_gamma   90.00
#
_symmetry.space_group_name_H-M   'P 1'
#
loop_
_entity.id
_entity.type
_entity.pdbx_description
1 polymer ?
#
loop_
_entity_poly.entity_id
_entity_poly.type
_entity_poly.pdbx_seq_one_letter_code
_entity_poly.pdbx_strand_id
1 'polypeptide(L)'
;MPAAQQTVPIDDTDQTHDEYAAALTWHDGDAEATIRTLLADCRHLREQLALAEISMSLGFTRGWRPCREPTEASGSANASG
;
A
#
# COMPACT_ATOMS: atom_id res chain seq x y z
N MET A 1 -8.22 9.53 30.92
CA MET A 1 -6.80 9.41 30.53
C MET A 1 -6.72 9.34 29.02
N PRO A 2 -6.34 10.41 28.28
CA PRO A 2 -6.12 10.31 26.85
C PRO A 2 -4.69 9.83 26.60
N ALA A 3 -4.54 8.72 25.89
CA ALA A 3 -3.24 8.26 25.41
C ALA A 3 -2.75 9.25 24.34
N ALA A 4 -1.60 9.86 24.57
CA ALA A 4 -0.95 10.71 23.58
C ALA A 4 -0.56 9.84 22.38
N GLN A 5 -1.24 10.00 21.24
CA GLN A 5 -0.71 9.56 19.96
C GLN A 5 0.58 10.34 19.71
N GLN A 6 1.72 9.71 19.97
CA GLN A 6 3.03 10.19 19.52
C GLN A 6 3.08 10.02 18.01
N THR A 7 2.65 11.05 17.26
CA THR A 7 3.00 11.18 15.85
C THR A 7 4.47 11.58 15.80
N VAL A 8 5.35 10.56 15.80
CA VAL A 8 6.73 10.75 15.34
C VAL A 8 6.65 11.35 13.94
N PRO A 9 7.25 12.53 13.70
CA PRO A 9 7.36 13.05 12.35
C PRO A 9 8.30 12.11 11.62
N ILE A 10 7.73 11.21 10.83
CA ILE A 10 8.46 10.25 10.03
C ILE A 10 9.04 11.08 8.88
N ASP A 11 10.36 11.22 8.86
CA ASP A 11 11.06 11.67 7.65
C ASP A 11 11.02 10.51 6.65
N ASP A 12 9.81 10.21 6.16
CA ASP A 12 9.50 9.08 5.28
C ASP A 12 10.28 9.16 3.96
N THR A 13 10.65 10.36 3.53
CA THR A 13 11.28 10.63 2.24
C THR A 13 12.71 10.10 2.14
N ASP A 14 13.54 10.28 3.16
CA ASP A 14 14.94 9.83 3.15
C ASP A 14 15.02 8.31 3.35
N GLN A 15 14.20 7.77 4.25
CA GLN A 15 14.10 6.32 4.47
C GLN A 15 13.57 5.57 3.24
N THR A 16 12.56 6.11 2.54
CA THR A 16 12.04 5.51 1.30
C THR A 16 13.10 5.49 0.19
N HIS A 17 13.96 6.52 0.14
CA HIS A 17 15.05 6.59 -0.84
C HIS A 17 16.11 5.51 -0.59
N ASP A 18 16.49 5.29 0.68
CA ASP A 18 17.43 4.25 1.08
C ASP A 18 16.91 2.84 0.79
N GLU A 19 15.63 2.59 1.05
CA GLU A 19 14.98 1.31 0.75
C GLU A 19 14.92 1.03 -0.76
N TYR A 20 14.63 2.06 -1.57
CA TYR A 20 14.67 1.95 -3.03
C TYR A 20 16.08 1.63 -3.54
N ALA A 21 17.10 2.35 -3.06
CA ALA A 21 18.49 2.12 -3.46
C ALA A 21 18.98 0.72 -3.08
N ALA A 22 18.59 0.22 -1.90
CA ALA A 22 18.89 -1.13 -1.45
C ALA A 22 18.24 -2.20 -2.34
N ALA A 23 16.94 -2.04 -2.65
CA ALA A 23 16.21 -2.96 -3.52
C ALA A 23 16.78 -2.99 -4.94
N LEU A 24 17.18 -1.83 -5.47
CA LEU A 24 17.78 -1.72 -6.78
C LEU A 24 19.17 -2.38 -6.85
N THR A 25 19.95 -2.27 -5.77
CA THR A 25 21.28 -2.90 -5.66
C THR A 25 21.19 -4.43 -5.68
N TRP A 26 20.15 -5.00 -5.09
CA TRP A 26 19.91 -6.47 -5.15
C TRP A 26 19.70 -7.01 -6.56
N HIS A 27 19.29 -6.14 -7.48
CA HIS A 27 19.08 -6.47 -8.89
C HIS A 27 20.14 -5.83 -9.80
N ASP A 28 21.34 -5.54 -9.27
CA ASP A 28 22.47 -4.96 -10.02
C ASP A 28 22.13 -3.65 -10.76
N GLY A 29 21.19 -2.86 -10.25
CA GLY A 29 20.74 -1.64 -10.93
C GLY A 29 19.56 -1.82 -11.88
N ASP A 30 19.06 -3.06 -12.06
CA ASP A 30 17.92 -3.33 -12.93
C ASP A 30 16.60 -2.97 -12.23
N ALA A 31 16.10 -1.78 -12.56
CA ALA A 31 14.83 -1.28 -12.04
C ALA A 31 13.63 -2.12 -12.51
N GLU A 32 13.68 -2.72 -13.71
CA GLU A 32 12.58 -3.54 -14.22
C GLU A 32 12.50 -4.87 -13.46
N ALA A 33 13.65 -5.51 -13.22
CA ALA A 33 13.74 -6.70 -12.38
C ALA A 33 13.26 -6.41 -10.94
N THR A 34 13.66 -5.28 -10.37
CA THR A 34 13.24 -4.85 -9.03
C THR A 34 11.73 -4.68 -8.93
N ILE A 35 11.13 -3.91 -9.85
CA ILE A 35 9.68 -3.67 -9.87
C ILE A 35 8.93 -4.98 -10.09
N ARG A 36 9.42 -5.86 -10.96
CA ARG A 36 8.79 -7.16 -11.22
C ARG A 36 8.78 -8.04 -9.97
N THR A 37 9.88 -8.07 -9.22
CA THR A 37 9.97 -8.78 -7.93
C THR A 37 8.98 -8.19 -6.93
N LEU A 38 8.97 -6.88 -6.73
CA LEU A 38 8.06 -6.21 -5.79
C LEU A 38 6.59 -6.46 -6.13
N LEU A 39 6.23 -6.46 -7.41
CA LEU A 39 4.87 -6.79 -7.85
C LEU A 39 4.52 -8.26 -7.58
N ALA A 40 5.47 -9.18 -7.75
CA ALA A 40 5.29 -10.59 -7.40
C ALA A 40 5.09 -10.78 -5.90
N ASP A 41 5.88 -10.09 -5.07
CA ASP A 41 5.77 -10.11 -3.62
C ASP A 41 4.45 -9.52 -3.14
N CYS A 42 4.01 -8.40 -3.72
CA CYS A 42 2.70 -7.81 -3.45
C CYS A 42 1.55 -8.78 -3.76
N ARG A 43 1.63 -9.49 -4.89
CA ARG A 43 0.64 -10.51 -5.26
C ARG A 43 0.64 -11.64 -4.24
N HIS A 44 1.82 -12.14 -3.89
CA HIS A 44 1.99 -13.20 -2.91
C HIS A 44 1.42 -12.81 -1.53
N LEU A 45 1.67 -11.58 -1.07
CA LEU A 45 1.14 -11.07 0.19
C LEU A 45 -0.40 -10.99 0.17
N ARG A 46 -0.99 -10.57 -0.96
CA ARG A 46 -2.46 -10.55 -1.12
C ARG A 46 -3.05 -11.96 -1.11
N GLU A 47 -2.37 -12.94 -1.71
CA GLU A 47 -2.78 -14.35 -1.65
C GLU A 47 -2.68 -14.88 -0.22
N GLN A 48 -1.59 -14.61 0.49
CA GLN A 48 -1.45 -14.97 1.91
C GLN A 48 -2.55 -14.32 2.76
N LEU A 49 -2.86 -13.05 2.52
CA LEU A 49 -3.93 -12.36 3.25
C LEU A 49 -5.29 -12.97 2.95
N ALA A 50 -5.58 -13.33 1.70
CA ALA A 50 -6.83 -14.01 1.33
C ALA A 50 -6.94 -15.40 1.98
N LEU A 51 -5.84 -16.17 1.99
CA LEU A 51 -5.78 -17.46 2.68
C LEU A 51 -5.97 -17.29 4.19
N ALA A 52 -5.32 -16.28 4.77
CA ALA A 52 -5.45 -15.95 6.18
C ALA A 52 -6.89 -15.54 6.51
N GLU A 53 -7.52 -14.71 5.68
CA GLU A 53 -8.94 -14.30 5.80
C GLU A 53 -9.89 -15.50 5.70
N ILE A 54 -9.64 -16.44 4.79
CA ILE A 54 -10.44 -17.67 4.68
C ILE A 54 -10.24 -18.57 5.91
N SER A 55 -9.01 -18.64 6.44
CA SER A 55 -8.69 -19.45 7.63
C SER A 55 -9.20 -18.82 8.93
N MET A 56 -9.25 -17.49 9.00
CA MET A 56 -9.83 -16.72 10.08
C MET A 56 -11.34 -16.63 9.86
N SER A 57 -12.06 -17.64 10.35
CA SER A 57 -13.52 -17.80 10.27
C SER A 57 -14.36 -16.49 10.22
N LEU A 58 -15.53 -16.54 9.53
CA LEU A 58 -16.58 -15.50 9.47
C LEU A 58 -16.97 -14.86 10.82
N GLY A 59 -16.54 -15.40 11.96
CA GLY A 59 -16.77 -14.87 13.29
C GLY A 59 -15.79 -13.79 13.76
N PHE A 60 -14.60 -13.63 13.15
CA PHE A 60 -13.58 -12.69 13.63
C PHE A 60 -13.52 -11.36 12.83
N THR A 61 -14.04 -11.33 11.61
CA THR A 61 -14.11 -10.14 10.75
C THR A 61 -15.56 -9.65 10.64
N ARG A 62 -16.08 -9.06 11.72
CA ARG A 62 -17.40 -8.42 11.71
C ARG A 62 -17.36 -7.15 10.84
N GLY A 63 -17.50 -7.31 9.52
CA GLY A 63 -17.90 -6.23 8.60
C GLY A 63 -16.80 -5.35 8.01
N TRP A 64 -15.53 -5.76 7.98
CA TRP A 64 -14.50 -4.96 7.32
C TRP A 64 -14.43 -5.26 5.81
N ARG A 65 -14.68 -4.24 4.98
CA ARG A 65 -14.46 -4.28 3.53
C ARG A 65 -13.43 -3.20 3.16
N PRO A 66 -12.31 -3.55 2.50
CA PRO A 66 -11.38 -2.55 1.98
C PRO A 66 -12.06 -1.80 0.82
N CYS A 67 -12.46 -0.55 1.06
CA CYS A 67 -12.98 0.34 0.03
C CYS A 67 -11.78 0.95 -0.70
N ARG A 68 -11.65 0.69 -2.01
CA ARG A 68 -10.75 1.49 -2.85
C ARG A 68 -11.49 2.80 -3.16
N GLU A 69 -10.86 3.91 -2.81
CA GLU A 69 -11.35 5.24 -3.14
C GLU A 69 -11.66 5.31 -4.65
N PRO A 70 -12.86 5.74 -5.06
CA PRO A 70 -13.13 5.94 -6.48
C PRO A 70 -12.25 7.07 -7.01
N THR A 71 -11.35 6.72 -7.92
CA THR A 71 -10.67 7.66 -8.80
C THR A 71 -11.70 8.52 -9.53
N GLU A 72 -11.70 9.81 -9.19
CA GLU A 72 -11.95 10.98 -10.03
C GLU A 72 -13.03 10.85 -11.13
N ALA A 73 -14.23 11.37 -10.83
CA ALA A 73 -15.14 11.88 -11.85
C ALA A 73 -15.69 13.24 -11.40
N SER A 74 -15.00 14.32 -11.75
CA SER A 74 -15.64 15.63 -11.96
C SER A 74 -14.72 16.60 -12.71
N GLY A 75 -14.41 16.25 -13.96
CA GLY A 75 -14.34 17.26 -15.01
C GLY A 75 -15.78 17.51 -15.48
N SER A 76 -16.46 18.51 -14.94
CA SER A 76 -17.71 18.99 -15.52
C SER A 76 -17.77 20.51 -15.43
N ALA A 77 -17.87 21.09 -16.61
CA ALA A 77 -17.94 22.50 -16.92
C ALA A 77 -19.00 23.23 -16.11
N ASN A 78 -18.67 24.43 -15.62
CA ASN A 78 -19.62 25.52 -15.45
C ASN A 78 -18.92 26.84 -15.74
N ALA A 79 -18.85 27.19 -17.03
CA ALA A 79 -18.81 28.57 -17.49
C ALA A 79 -20.21 28.94 -17.97
N SER A 80 -20.89 29.80 -17.22
CA SER A 80 -22.09 30.57 -17.58
C SER A 80 -21.96 31.82 -16.70
N GLY A 81 -22.10 33.05 -17.18
CA GLY A 81 -23.02 33.58 -18.17
C GLY A 81 -23.60 34.81 -17.51
#